data_AF-A0A968I2T9-F1
#
_entry.id   AF-A0A968I2T9-F1
#
_cell.length_a   1.000
_cell.length_b   1.000
_cell.length_c   1.000
_cell.angle_alpha   90.00
_cell.angle_beta   90.00
_cell.angle_gamma   90.00
#
_symmetry.space_group_name_H-M   'P 1'
#
loop_
_entity.id
_entity.type
_entity.pdbx_description
1 polymer ?
#
loop_
_entity_poly.entity_id
_entity_poly.type
_entity_poly.pdbx_seq_one_letter_code
_entity_poly.pdbx_strand_id
1 'polypeptide(L)'
;MTTFEGLLEQYAGVVFERQRKLAVLLGERNWQVDIPSGRIRFEGEGLEPIECEMQLLGSESFESHTWLWAWANKQSNLPLKLLRSALEVQEFGTMGAWIC
;
A
#
# COMPACT_ATOMS: atom_id res chain seq x y z
N MET A 1 15.43 23.00 1.66
CA MET A 1 15.38 21.54 1.84
C MET A 1 14.13 21.25 2.67
N THR A 2 13.18 20.49 2.15
CA THR A 2 11.95 20.16 2.90
C THR A 2 12.31 19.13 3.97
N THR A 3 12.04 19.43 5.23
CA THR A 3 12.25 18.49 6.34
C THR A 3 11.13 17.45 6.37
N PHE A 4 11.36 16.34 7.07
CA PHE A 4 10.31 15.36 7.32
C PHE A 4 9.07 16.01 7.96
N GLU A 5 9.28 16.87 8.96
CA GLU A 5 8.21 17.61 9.63
C GLU A 5 7.40 18.47 8.66
N GLY A 6 8.06 19.20 7.75
CA GLY A 6 7.37 20.01 6.75
C GLY A 6 6.54 19.17 5.78
N LEU A 7 7.03 17.99 5.36
CA LEU A 7 6.25 17.05 4.56
C LEU A 7 5.06 16.48 5.35
N LEU A 8 5.28 16.14 6.62
CA LEU A 8 4.25 15.61 7.49
C LEU A 8 3.12 16.64 7.67
N GLU A 9 3.46 17.88 8.02
CA GLU A 9 2.50 18.98 8.16
C GLU A 9 1.71 19.23 6.86
N GLN A 10 2.39 19.19 5.72
CA GLN A 10 1.78 19.44 4.43
C GLN A 10 0.77 18.34 4.02
N TYR A 11 1.06 17.08 4.33
CA TYR A 11 0.30 15.95 3.79
C TYR A 11 -0.53 15.16 4.81
N ALA A 12 -0.27 15.26 6.11
CA ALA A 12 -0.94 14.46 7.14
C ALA A 12 -2.47 14.61 7.08
N GLY A 13 -2.97 15.85 7.00
CA GLY A 13 -4.41 16.11 6.91
C GLY A 13 -5.04 15.53 5.63
N VAL A 14 -4.35 15.63 4.50
CA VAL A 14 -4.85 15.10 3.21
C VAL A 14 -4.88 13.57 3.22
N VAL A 15 -3.85 12.93 3.76
CA VAL A 15 -3.78 11.46 3.88
C VAL A 15 -4.83 10.95 4.86
N PHE A 16 -5.01 11.63 5.99
CA PHE A 16 -6.04 11.28 6.97
C PHE A 16 -7.44 11.36 6.38
N GLU A 17 -7.75 12.42 5.61
CA GLU A 17 -9.06 12.54 4.95
C GLU A 17 -9.29 11.44 3.90
N ARG A 18 -8.24 10.98 3.21
CA ARG A 18 -8.34 9.82 2.30
C ARG A 18 -8.66 8.53 3.06
N GLN A 19 -8.00 8.29 4.19
CA GLN A 19 -8.28 7.13 5.04
C GLN A 19 -9.71 7.18 5.58
N ARG A 20 -10.18 8.35 6.04
CA ARG A 20 -11.55 8.55 6.51
C ARG A 20 -12.58 8.29 5.41
N LYS A 21 -12.36 8.85 4.21
CA LYS A 21 -13.25 8.61 3.05
C LYS A 21 -13.27 7.14 2.64
N LEU A 22 -12.13 6.46 2.68
CA LEU A 22 -12.05 5.03 2.40
C LEU A 22 -12.85 4.23 3.43
N ALA A 23 -12.72 4.54 4.73
CA ALA A 23 -13.50 3.89 5.78
C ALA A 23 -15.02 4.08 5.57
N VAL A 24 -15.46 5.29 5.21
CA VAL A 24 -16.87 5.57 4.89
C VAL A 24 -17.34 4.77 3.67
N LEU A 25 -16.50 4.65 2.63
CA LEU A 25 -16.82 3.91 1.41
C LEU A 25 -16.94 2.40 1.65
N LEU A 26 -16.04 1.84 2.46
CA LEU A 26 -16.03 0.41 2.77
C LEU A 26 -17.12 0.03 3.77
N GLY A 27 -17.45 0.91 4.73
CA GLY A 27 -18.38 0.62 5.80
C GLY A 27 -17.92 -0.57 6.65
N GLU A 28 -18.87 -1.39 7.11
CA GLU A 28 -18.62 -2.57 7.96
C GLU A 28 -18.21 -3.83 7.18
N ARG A 29 -17.66 -3.67 5.97
CA ARG A 29 -17.22 -4.81 5.16
C ARG A 29 -15.93 -5.40 5.70
N ASN A 30 -15.90 -6.73 5.84
CA ASN A 30 -14.67 -7.49 5.99
C ASN A 30 -13.94 -7.58 4.66
N TRP A 31 -12.65 -7.92 4.69
CA TRP A 31 -11.83 -8.02 3.49
C TRP A 31 -11.18 -9.39 3.35
N GLN A 32 -10.98 -9.80 2.11
CA GLN A 32 -10.24 -11.00 1.73
C GLN A 32 -9.31 -10.66 0.57
N VAL A 33 -8.14 -11.30 0.55
CA VAL A 33 -7.12 -11.07 -0.48
C VAL A 33 -6.82 -12.38 -1.19
N ASP A 34 -6.83 -12.33 -2.52
CA ASP A 34 -6.31 -13.37 -3.39
C ASP A 34 -5.01 -12.86 -4.02
N ILE A 35 -3.87 -13.27 -3.45
CA ILE A 35 -2.53 -12.87 -3.91
C ILE A 35 -2.25 -13.37 -5.34
N PRO A 36 -2.49 -14.65 -5.69
CA PRO A 36 -2.33 -15.12 -7.06
C PRO A 36 -3.08 -14.28 -8.11
N SER A 37 -4.36 -13.97 -7.87
CA SER A 37 -5.14 -13.14 -8.82
C SER A 37 -4.87 -11.64 -8.67
N GLY A 38 -4.29 -11.23 -7.55
CA GLY A 38 -3.95 -9.85 -7.24
C GLY A 38 -5.16 -8.98 -6.97
N ARG A 39 -6.17 -9.57 -6.34
CA ARG A 39 -7.43 -8.92 -6.05
C ARG A 39 -7.69 -8.86 -4.55
N ILE A 40 -8.29 -7.77 -4.13
CA ILE A 40 -8.87 -7.62 -2.80
C ILE A 40 -10.37 -7.43 -2.95
N ARG A 41 -11.11 -8.07 -2.05
CA ARG A 41 -12.55 -8.11 -2.06
C ARG A 41 -13.07 -7.76 -0.69
N PHE A 42 -14.05 -6.86 -0.64
CA PHE A 42 -14.70 -6.38 0.56
C PHE A 42 -16.16 -6.84 0.56
N GLU A 43 -16.57 -7.56 1.60
CA GLU A 43 -17.90 -8.15 1.72
C GLU A 43 -18.48 -7.93 3.13
N GLY A 44 -19.80 -7.80 3.22
CA GLY A 44 -20.52 -7.62 4.48
C GLY A 44 -21.99 -8.01 4.33
N GLU A 45 -22.63 -8.36 5.43
CA GLU A 45 -24.03 -8.79 5.41
C GLU A 45 -24.95 -7.67 4.87
N GLY A 46 -25.73 -7.97 3.83
CA GLY A 46 -26.64 -7.00 3.21
C GLY A 46 -25.96 -5.87 2.43
N LEU A 47 -24.66 -5.95 2.15
CA LEU A 47 -23.89 -4.95 1.42
C LEU A 47 -23.39 -5.51 0.08
N GLU A 48 -23.48 -4.72 -0.99
CA GLU A 48 -22.91 -5.09 -2.29
C GLU A 48 -21.38 -5.25 -2.16
N PRO A 49 -20.78 -6.35 -2.66
CA PRO A 49 -19.35 -6.57 -2.61
C PRO A 49 -18.59 -5.54 -3.44
N ILE A 50 -17.41 -5.16 -2.96
CA ILE A 50 -16.49 -4.28 -3.68
C ILE A 50 -15.24 -5.08 -4.00
N GLU A 51 -14.87 -5.16 -5.26
CA GLU A 51 -13.67 -5.88 -5.70
C GLU A 51 -12.76 -4.94 -6.48
N CYS A 52 -11.48 -4.93 -6.14
CA CYS A 52 -10.48 -4.11 -6.81
C CYS A 52 -9.15 -4.85 -6.97
N GLU A 53 -8.36 -4.37 -7.93
CA GLU A 53 -6.98 -4.79 -8.07
C GLU A 53 -6.15 -4.18 -6.94
N MET A 54 -5.23 -4.97 -6.39
CA MET A 54 -4.34 -4.52 -5.32
C MET A 54 -2.89 -4.49 -5.78
N GLN A 55 -2.07 -3.76 -5.02
CA GLN A 55 -0.62 -3.71 -5.17
C GLN A 55 0.01 -3.95 -3.80
N LEU A 56 1.16 -4.62 -3.77
CA LEU A 56 1.89 -4.90 -2.53
C LEU A 56 3.11 -3.99 -2.45
N LEU A 57 3.19 -3.21 -1.38
CA LEU A 57 4.37 -2.37 -1.10
C LEU A 57 5.46 -3.15 -0.36
N GLY A 58 5.07 -4.04 0.54
CA GLY A 58 5.98 -4.84 1.36
C GLY A 58 5.25 -5.58 2.47
N SER A 59 6.03 -6.18 3.35
CA SER A 59 5.55 -6.93 4.50
C SER A 59 6.27 -6.49 5.76
N GLU A 60 5.51 -6.37 6.84
CA GLU A 60 6.03 -6.20 8.19
C GLU A 60 6.18 -7.57 8.87
N SER A 61 7.29 -7.77 9.55
CA SER A 61 7.45 -8.88 10.49
C SER A 61 7.10 -8.40 11.90
N PHE A 62 6.03 -8.95 12.48
CA PHE A 62 5.64 -8.65 13.86
C PHE A 62 6.67 -9.10 14.89
N GLU A 63 7.42 -10.17 14.59
CA GLU A 63 8.42 -10.73 15.51
C GLU A 63 9.70 -9.88 15.57
N SER A 64 10.19 -9.45 14.41
CA SER A 64 11.44 -8.69 14.31
C SER A 64 11.24 -7.18 14.24
N HIS A 65 9.99 -6.70 14.15
CA HIS A 65 9.64 -5.29 13.94
C HIS A 65 10.36 -4.67 12.74
N THR A 66 10.54 -5.47 11.69
CA THR A 66 11.23 -5.04 10.46
C THR A 66 10.27 -4.96 9.29
N TRP A 67 10.51 -3.99 8.41
CA TRP A 67 9.84 -3.88 7.13
C TRP A 67 10.71 -4.46 6.01
N LEU A 68 10.13 -5.30 5.16
CA LEU A 68 10.74 -5.78 3.92
C LEU A 68 9.92 -5.32 2.72
N TRP A 69 10.53 -4.51 1.86
CA TRP A 69 9.91 -4.07 0.61
C TRP A 69 9.60 -5.24 -0.31
N ALA A 70 8.46 -5.17 -1.02
CA ALA A 70 7.98 -6.26 -1.87
C ALA A 70 8.98 -6.61 -2.99
N TRP A 71 9.69 -5.62 -3.55
CA TRP A 71 10.74 -5.86 -4.56
C TRP A 71 11.97 -6.57 -3.98
N ALA A 72 12.22 -6.48 -2.68
CA ALA A 72 13.34 -7.13 -2.00
C ALA A 72 13.01 -8.56 -1.56
N ASN A 73 11.72 -8.90 -1.47
CA ASN A 73 11.26 -10.22 -1.05
C ASN A 73 11.25 -11.22 -2.22
N LYS A 74 12.43 -11.76 -2.56
CA LYS A 74 12.60 -12.76 -3.61
C LYS A 74 12.10 -14.16 -3.23
N GLN A 75 11.93 -14.44 -1.94
CA GLN A 75 11.57 -15.77 -1.43
C GLN A 75 10.07 -16.06 -1.58
N SER A 76 9.22 -15.03 -1.50
CA SER A 76 7.76 -15.17 -1.59
C SER A 76 7.22 -15.33 -3.02
N ASN A 77 8.08 -15.33 -4.05
CA ASN A 77 7.72 -15.51 -5.48
C ASN A 77 6.44 -14.75 -5.89
N LEU A 78 6.36 -13.47 -5.49
CA LEU A 78 5.18 -12.64 -5.71
C LEU A 78 4.94 -12.40 -7.22
N PRO A 79 3.69 -12.46 -7.70
CA PRO A 79 3.37 -12.08 -9.07
C PRO A 79 3.83 -10.65 -9.40
N LEU A 80 4.57 -10.48 -10.51
CA LEU A 80 5.13 -9.17 -10.91
C LEU A 80 4.07 -8.07 -11.04
N LYS A 81 2.84 -8.44 -11.43
CA LYS A 81 1.70 -7.52 -11.52
C LYS A 81 1.36 -6.81 -10.20
N LEU A 82 1.77 -7.35 -9.06
CA LEU A 82 1.55 -6.77 -7.73
C LEU A 82 2.62 -5.76 -7.32
N LEU A 83 3.73 -5.69 -8.06
CA LEU A 83 4.92 -4.93 -7.65
C LEU A 83 4.98 -3.54 -8.27
N ARG A 84 4.01 -3.14 -9.11
CA ARG A 84 4.09 -1.89 -9.89
C ARG A 84 4.30 -0.69 -8.98
N SER A 85 3.44 -0.49 -7.97
CA SER A 85 3.55 0.67 -7.07
C SER A 85 4.82 0.63 -6.22
N ALA A 86 5.28 -0.56 -5.83
CA ALA A 86 6.52 -0.70 -5.07
C ALA A 86 7.72 -0.30 -5.93
N LEU A 87 7.75 -0.72 -7.20
CA LEU A 87 8.78 -0.34 -8.16
C LEU A 87 8.73 1.16 -8.50
N GLU A 88 7.54 1.76 -8.63
CA GLU A 88 7.38 3.21 -8.84
C GLU A 88 7.98 4.02 -7.68
N VAL A 89 7.78 3.57 -6.43
CA VAL A 89 8.39 4.18 -5.23
C VAL A 89 9.91 4.00 -5.23
N GLN A 90 10.40 2.80 -5.57
CA GLN A 90 11.83 2.53 -5.68
C GLN A 90 12.48 3.44 -6.73
N GLU A 91 11.88 3.52 -7.91
CA GLU A 91 12.35 4.36 -9.02
C GLU A 91 12.39 5.83 -8.59
N PHE A 92 11.32 6.34 -8.00
CA PHE A 92 11.27 7.70 -7.47
C PHE A 92 12.39 7.99 -6.47
N GLY A 93 12.63 7.07 -5.53
CA GLY A 93 13.72 7.19 -4.56
C GLY A 93 15.11 7.20 -5.20
N THR A 94 15.31 6.46 -6.29
CA THR A 94 16.58 6.42 -7.03
C THR A 94 16.78 7.61 -7.98
N MET A 95 15.70 8.17 -8.54
CA MET A 95 15.78 9.36 -9.39
C MET A 95 16.23 10.60 -8.60
N GLY A 96 15.86 10.69 -7.31
CA GLY A 96 16.33 11.74 -6.40
C GLY A 96 17.82 11.67 -6.08
N ALA A 97 18.52 10.58 -6.41
CA ALA A 97 19.94 10.40 -6.13
C ALA A 97 20.89 11.08 -7.14
N TRP A 98 20.38 11.72 -8.20
CA TRP A 98 21.19 12.39 -9.24
C TRP A 98 21.24 13.92 -9.12
N ILE A 99 20.65 14.52 -8.08
CA ILE A 99 20.68 15.98 -7.83
C ILE A 99 21.49 16.30 -6.55
N CYS A 100 22.58 15.58 -6.33
CA CYS A 100 23.61 15.92 -5.33
C CYS A 100 24.97 15.97 -6.00
#